data_AF-A0A964ZS33-F1
#
_entry.id   AF-A0A964ZS33-F1
#
_cell.length_a   1.000
_cell.length_b   1.000
_cell.length_c   1.000
_cell.angle_alpha   90.00
_cell.angle_beta   90.00
_cell.angle_gamma   90.00
#
_symmetry.space_group_name_H-M   'P 1'
#
loop_
_entity.id
_entity.type
_entity.pdbx_description
1 polymer ?
#
loop_
_entity_poly.entity_id
_entity_poly.type
_entity_poly.pdbx_seq_one_letter_code
_entity_poly.pdbx_strand_id
1 'polypeptide(L)'
;IATFTKLWVKEVSSSAAAIRDTRKTTPGLRELEKYAVRMGGGLNHRMSLSDQALIKDNHIAAAGSVSEAINRVKKAAPGALIEVEVDTLEQLKEALECSVEIVLLDNMSIEQTKAAVEIARGSNTKLESSGGLKLENVAAYAATGVNYLAVGALTHSAPVLDIGLDF
;
A
#
# COMPACT_ATOMS: atom_id res chain seq x y z
N ILE A 1 -1.18 -15.55 10.02
CA ILE A 1 -1.01 -14.68 8.82
C ILE A 1 -1.92 -15.11 7.68
N ALA A 2 -1.69 -16.26 7.02
CA ALA A 2 -2.49 -16.69 5.86
C ALA A 2 -4.01 -16.68 6.09
N THR A 3 -4.47 -17.27 7.20
CA THR A 3 -5.89 -17.24 7.60
C THR A 3 -6.41 -15.82 7.77
N PHE A 4 -5.64 -14.94 8.41
CA PHE A 4 -6.04 -13.56 8.63
C PHE A 4 -6.12 -12.81 7.29
N THR A 5 -5.10 -12.89 6.43
CA THR A 5 -5.14 -12.32 5.08
C THR A 5 -6.34 -12.79 4.27
N LYS A 6 -6.71 -14.07 4.36
CA LYS A 6 -7.88 -14.61 3.65
C LYS A 6 -9.18 -13.92 4.05
N LEU A 7 -9.33 -13.50 5.31
CA LEU A 7 -10.48 -12.71 5.76
C LEU A 7 -10.51 -11.35 5.07
N TRP A 8 -9.39 -10.63 5.04
CA TRP A 8 -9.30 -9.33 4.35
C TRP A 8 -9.59 -9.43 2.85
N VAL A 9 -9.04 -10.46 2.19
CA VAL A 9 -9.29 -10.72 0.76
C VAL A 9 -10.78 -11.00 0.51
N LYS A 10 -11.44 -11.71 1.42
CA LYS A 10 -12.88 -11.98 1.34
C LYS A 10 -13.70 -10.68 1.46
N GLU A 11 -13.36 -9.79 2.37
CA GLU A 11 -14.09 -8.52 2.55
C GLU A 11 -14.06 -7.61 1.31
N VAL A 12 -13.03 -7.72 0.47
CA VAL A 12 -12.88 -6.89 -0.74
C VAL A 12 -13.22 -7.61 -2.04
N SER A 13 -13.78 -8.82 -1.98
CA SER A 13 -13.97 -9.69 -3.15
C SER A 13 -14.96 -9.15 -4.19
N SER A 14 -15.80 -8.18 -3.82
CA SER A 14 -16.72 -7.49 -4.74
C SER A 14 -16.07 -6.33 -5.50
N SER A 15 -14.80 -6.03 -5.24
CA SER A 15 -14.02 -4.96 -5.85
C SER A 15 -12.85 -5.49 -6.67
N ALA A 16 -12.18 -4.62 -7.43
CA ALA A 16 -10.91 -4.93 -8.08
C ALA A 16 -9.69 -4.69 -7.18
N ALA A 17 -9.89 -4.21 -5.95
CA ALA A 17 -8.80 -3.88 -5.05
C ALA A 17 -8.11 -5.15 -4.53
N ALA A 18 -6.79 -5.14 -4.44
CA ALA A 18 -6.01 -6.23 -3.87
C ALA A 18 -5.42 -5.85 -2.51
N ILE A 19 -5.47 -6.80 -1.57
CA ILE A 19 -4.85 -6.65 -0.25
C ILE A 19 -3.33 -6.85 -0.38
N ARG A 20 -2.54 -5.90 0.13
CA ARG A 20 -1.07 -5.98 0.16
C ARG A 20 -0.51 -5.98 1.57
N ASP A 21 0.59 -6.70 1.73
CA ASP A 21 1.41 -6.63 2.96
C ASP A 21 2.21 -5.32 3.04
N THR A 22 3.01 -5.20 4.09
CA THR A 22 3.96 -4.11 4.26
C THR A 22 5.32 -4.66 4.69
N ARG A 23 6.26 -3.77 5.03
CA ARG A 23 7.53 -4.14 5.67
C ARG A 23 7.46 -4.18 7.21
N LYS A 24 6.27 -4.00 7.81
CA LYS A 24 6.02 -4.11 9.26
C LYS A 24 5.97 -5.59 9.68
N THR A 25 7.04 -6.32 9.40
CA THR A 25 7.19 -7.76 9.62
C THR A 25 8.03 -8.04 10.86
N THR A 26 7.88 -9.22 11.45
CA THR A 26 8.75 -9.67 12.54
C THR A 26 10.21 -9.73 12.08
N PRO A 27 11.18 -9.21 12.85
CA PRO A 27 12.60 -9.30 12.51
C PRO A 27 13.03 -10.75 12.24
N GLY A 28 13.73 -10.97 11.13
CA GLY A 28 14.19 -12.30 10.71
C GLY A 28 13.16 -13.18 9.98
N LEU A 29 11.85 -12.85 10.04
CA LEU A 29 10.79 -13.72 9.48
C LEU A 29 10.13 -13.17 8.21
N ARG A 30 10.60 -12.06 7.66
CA ARG A 30 9.94 -11.34 6.55
C ARG A 30 9.56 -12.21 5.37
N GLU A 31 10.47 -13.04 4.90
CA GLU A 31 10.20 -13.91 3.75
C GLU A 31 9.08 -14.91 4.04
N LEU A 32 9.10 -15.51 5.24
CA LEU A 32 8.08 -16.45 5.69
C LEU A 32 6.72 -15.77 5.87
N GLU A 33 6.69 -14.60 6.49
CA GLU A 33 5.46 -13.85 6.74
C GLU A 33 4.82 -13.37 5.43
N LYS A 34 5.62 -12.82 4.51
CA LYS A 34 5.15 -12.43 3.18
C LYS A 34 4.73 -13.62 2.33
N TYR A 35 5.42 -14.75 2.44
CA TYR A 35 4.95 -16.00 1.84
C TYR A 35 3.57 -16.38 2.38
N ALA A 36 3.36 -16.30 3.70
CA ALA A 36 2.07 -16.59 4.30
C ALA A 36 0.96 -15.61 3.86
N VAL A 37 1.28 -14.33 3.61
CA VAL A 37 0.32 -13.37 3.02
C VAL A 37 -0.12 -13.85 1.64
N ARG A 38 0.83 -14.23 0.76
CA ARG A 38 0.48 -14.79 -0.56
C ARG A 38 -0.39 -16.03 -0.44
N MET A 39 -0.10 -16.91 0.52
CA MET A 39 -0.92 -18.10 0.75
C MET A 39 -2.34 -17.79 1.22
N GLY A 40 -2.54 -16.65 1.88
CA GLY A 40 -3.88 -16.13 2.19
C GLY A 40 -4.61 -15.47 1.02
N GLY A 41 -3.95 -15.33 -0.14
CA GLY A 41 -4.49 -14.65 -1.32
C GLY A 41 -4.18 -13.15 -1.40
N GLY A 42 -3.35 -12.62 -0.50
CA GLY A 42 -2.83 -11.26 -0.61
C GLY A 42 -1.68 -11.16 -1.61
N LEU A 43 -1.26 -9.94 -1.91
CA LEU A 43 -0.11 -9.66 -2.76
C LEU A 43 1.03 -9.07 -1.92
N ASN A 44 2.26 -9.33 -2.34
CA ASN A 44 3.42 -8.71 -1.69
C ASN A 44 3.59 -7.27 -2.18
N HIS A 45 3.78 -6.35 -1.24
CA HIS A 45 4.49 -5.10 -1.48
C HIS A 45 6.00 -5.36 -1.63
N ARG A 46 6.83 -4.32 -1.71
CA ARG A 46 8.28 -4.44 -1.74
C ARG A 46 8.82 -5.28 -0.58
N MET A 47 9.76 -6.17 -0.87
CA MET A 47 10.45 -6.99 0.13
C MET A 47 11.39 -6.14 0.98
N SER A 48 12.04 -5.14 0.38
CA SER A 48 13.14 -4.41 0.98
C SER A 48 13.16 -2.92 0.59
N LEU A 49 14.23 -2.20 0.98
CA LEU A 49 14.48 -0.83 0.53
C LEU A 49 15.05 -0.77 -0.90
N SER A 50 15.61 -1.85 -1.44
CA SER A 50 16.27 -1.85 -2.75
C SER A 50 15.33 -2.10 -3.92
N ASP A 51 14.11 -2.59 -3.68
CA ASP A 51 13.24 -3.09 -4.77
C ASP A 51 12.52 -1.95 -5.53
N GLN A 52 12.21 -0.86 -4.84
CA GLN A 52 11.54 0.32 -5.40
C GLN A 52 11.82 1.54 -4.54
N ALA A 53 11.82 2.71 -5.17
CA ALA A 53 11.86 3.98 -4.45
C ALA A 53 10.47 4.24 -3.85
N LEU A 54 10.39 4.36 -2.52
CA LEU A 54 9.19 4.84 -1.83
C LEU A 54 9.53 6.19 -1.22
N ILE A 55 9.03 7.25 -1.84
CA ILE A 55 9.14 8.63 -1.36
C ILE A 55 8.09 8.82 -0.27
N LYS A 56 8.50 9.44 0.83
CA LYS A 56 7.67 9.70 2.02
C LYS A 56 7.75 11.17 2.42
N ASP A 57 6.90 11.57 3.34
CA ASP A 57 6.89 12.89 4.00
C ASP A 57 8.28 13.46 4.31
N ASN A 58 9.16 12.67 4.91
CA ASN A 58 10.51 13.09 5.28
C ASN A 58 11.40 13.40 4.06
N HIS A 59 11.19 12.70 2.94
CA HIS A 59 11.90 12.94 1.69
C HIS A 59 11.33 14.16 0.96
N ILE A 60 10.02 14.33 0.98
CA ILE A 60 9.31 15.50 0.43
C ILE A 60 9.78 16.76 1.16
N ALA A 61 9.81 16.74 2.49
CA ALA A 61 10.30 17.85 3.30
C ALA A 61 11.77 18.19 3.00
N ALA A 62 12.63 17.19 2.77
CA ALA A 62 14.03 17.40 2.41
C ALA A 62 14.22 17.93 0.97
N ALA A 63 13.30 17.61 0.06
CA ALA A 63 13.34 18.05 -1.33
C ALA A 63 12.68 19.42 -1.53
N GLY A 64 11.68 19.77 -0.72
CA GLY A 64 10.89 20.99 -0.77
C GLY A 64 9.49 20.83 -1.38
N SER A 65 9.28 19.84 -2.24
CA SER A 65 7.98 19.49 -2.82
C SER A 65 7.92 18.03 -3.28
N VAL A 66 6.71 17.54 -3.56
CA VAL A 66 6.48 16.18 -4.10
C VAL A 66 7.17 16.05 -5.46
N SER A 67 6.93 17.02 -6.34
CA SER A 67 7.50 17.03 -7.69
C SER A 67 9.03 17.02 -7.68
N GLU A 68 9.65 17.82 -6.81
CA GLU A 68 11.12 17.86 -6.69
C GLU A 68 11.69 16.56 -6.12
N ALA A 69 11.04 15.94 -5.13
CA ALA A 69 11.46 14.65 -4.60
C ALA A 69 11.45 13.56 -5.70
N ILE A 70 10.38 13.50 -6.49
CA ILE A 70 10.25 12.54 -7.59
C ILE A 70 11.32 12.79 -8.66
N ASN A 71 11.54 14.03 -9.07
CA ASN A 71 12.54 14.39 -10.08
C ASN A 71 13.96 14.02 -9.63
N ARG A 72 14.31 14.23 -8.35
CA ARG A 72 15.60 13.81 -7.80
C ARG A 72 15.79 12.30 -7.86
N VAL A 73 14.76 11.53 -7.52
CA VAL A 73 14.80 10.06 -7.60
C VAL A 73 14.97 9.61 -9.06
N LYS A 74 14.18 10.16 -10.00
CA LYS A 74 14.30 9.83 -11.43
C LYS A 74 15.70 10.09 -11.98
N LYS A 75 16.35 11.17 -11.53
CA LYS A 75 17.73 11.51 -11.92
C LYS A 75 18.76 10.58 -11.28
N ALA A 76 18.61 10.26 -10.00
CA ALA A 76 19.58 9.47 -9.25
C ALA A 76 19.49 7.95 -9.55
N ALA A 77 18.29 7.46 -9.84
CA ALA A 77 18.02 6.05 -10.13
C ALA A 77 17.09 5.91 -11.37
N PRO A 78 17.61 6.18 -12.59
CA PRO A 78 16.81 6.03 -13.81
C PRO A 78 16.24 4.63 -13.95
N GLY A 79 14.94 4.53 -14.24
CA GLY A 79 14.23 3.25 -14.42
C GLY A 79 13.79 2.55 -13.13
N ALA A 80 14.08 3.11 -11.96
CA ALA A 80 13.50 2.63 -10.71
C ALA A 80 11.97 2.82 -10.72
N LEU A 81 11.23 1.84 -10.19
CA LEU A 81 9.82 2.01 -9.89
C LEU A 81 9.68 3.00 -8.72
N ILE A 82 8.82 4.01 -8.90
CA ILE A 82 8.59 5.07 -7.94
C ILE A 82 7.17 4.95 -7.38
N GLU A 83 7.12 4.86 -6.07
CA GLU A 83 5.93 5.08 -5.28
C GLU A 83 6.12 6.33 -4.43
N VAL A 84 5.08 7.13 -4.27
CA VAL A 84 5.08 8.29 -3.39
C VAL A 84 3.89 8.26 -2.45
N GLU A 85 4.18 8.50 -1.18
CA GLU A 85 3.20 8.64 -0.11
C GLU A 85 2.75 10.10 -0.03
N VAL A 86 1.44 10.32 -0.06
CA VAL A 86 0.81 11.64 0.00
C VAL A 86 -0.31 11.65 1.03
N ASP A 87 -0.49 12.77 1.72
CA ASP A 87 -1.51 12.98 2.76
C ASP A 87 -2.58 14.03 2.38
N THR A 88 -2.41 14.70 1.23
CA THR A 88 -3.36 15.69 0.69
C THR A 88 -3.67 15.46 -0.78
N LEU A 89 -4.83 15.98 -1.24
CA LEU A 89 -5.23 15.89 -2.65
C LEU A 89 -4.38 16.79 -3.56
N GLU A 90 -3.79 17.85 -3.01
CA GLU A 90 -2.86 18.74 -3.69
C GLU A 90 -1.56 18.00 -4.04
N GLN A 91 -0.98 17.29 -3.06
CA GLN A 91 0.19 16.44 -3.28
C GLN A 91 -0.09 15.31 -4.27
N LEU A 92 -1.29 14.72 -4.25
CA LEU A 92 -1.70 13.73 -5.24
C LEU A 92 -1.63 14.31 -6.67
N LYS A 93 -2.13 15.53 -6.89
CA LYS A 93 -2.09 16.17 -8.20
C LYS A 93 -0.64 16.37 -8.68
N GLU A 94 0.24 16.85 -7.81
CA GLU A 94 1.68 16.96 -8.11
C GLU A 94 2.30 15.61 -8.50
N ALA A 95 1.99 14.56 -7.74
CA ALA A 95 2.50 13.22 -8.02
C ALA A 95 2.02 12.68 -9.38
N LEU A 96 0.76 12.93 -9.74
CA LEU A 96 0.17 12.50 -11.01
C LEU A 96 0.80 13.23 -12.21
N GLU A 97 1.08 14.52 -12.09
CA GLU A 97 1.81 15.28 -13.13
C GLU A 97 3.20 14.69 -13.39
N CYS A 98 3.81 14.10 -12.35
CA CYS A 98 5.08 13.41 -12.46
C CYS A 98 4.99 11.97 -13.02
N SER A 99 3.79 11.45 -13.32
CA SER A 99 3.60 10.10 -13.90
C SER A 99 4.32 8.98 -13.14
N VAL A 100 4.16 8.95 -11.81
CA VAL A 100 4.70 7.87 -10.96
C VAL A 100 3.89 6.58 -11.10
N GLU A 101 4.48 5.43 -10.79
CA GLU A 101 3.81 4.14 -10.92
C GLU A 101 2.70 3.94 -9.88
N ILE A 102 2.95 4.34 -8.63
CA ILE A 102 2.00 4.18 -7.52
C ILE A 102 1.97 5.45 -6.66
N VAL A 103 0.77 5.85 -6.22
CA VAL A 103 0.59 6.82 -5.14
C VAL A 103 -0.09 6.13 -3.96
N LEU A 104 0.53 6.24 -2.80
CA LEU A 104 0.02 5.73 -1.54
C LEU A 104 -0.68 6.86 -0.79
N LEU A 105 -1.98 6.70 -0.55
CA LEU A 105 -2.86 7.65 0.14
C LEU A 105 -2.77 7.38 1.64
N ASP A 106 -2.03 8.19 2.38
CA ASP A 106 -1.79 7.98 3.80
C ASP A 106 -2.90 8.60 4.66
N ASN A 107 -3.57 7.74 5.45
CA ASN A 107 -4.60 8.11 6.43
C ASN A 107 -5.74 8.98 5.87
N MET A 108 -5.99 8.94 4.57
CA MET A 108 -7.11 9.64 3.94
C MET A 108 -8.45 9.00 4.31
N SER A 109 -9.48 9.80 4.54
CA SER A 109 -10.84 9.31 4.74
C SER A 109 -11.39 8.61 3.50
N ILE A 110 -12.53 7.92 3.62
CA ILE A 110 -13.21 7.28 2.47
C ILE A 110 -13.61 8.34 1.44
N GLU A 111 -14.08 9.50 1.88
CA GLU A 111 -14.47 10.63 1.02
C GLU A 111 -13.26 11.19 0.27
N GLN A 112 -12.13 11.38 0.98
CA GLN A 112 -10.88 11.83 0.37
C GLN A 112 -10.34 10.78 -0.61
N THR A 113 -10.39 9.50 -0.25
CA THR A 113 -9.97 8.40 -1.12
C THR A 113 -10.82 8.35 -2.39
N LYS A 114 -12.14 8.54 -2.28
CA LYS A 114 -13.04 8.64 -3.45
C LYS A 114 -12.65 9.83 -4.32
N ALA A 115 -12.42 11.00 -3.74
CA ALA A 115 -11.96 12.16 -4.49
C ALA A 115 -10.60 11.92 -5.18
N ALA A 116 -9.67 11.23 -4.51
CA ALA A 116 -8.37 10.85 -5.07
C ALA A 116 -8.52 9.93 -6.29
N VAL A 117 -9.40 8.93 -6.23
CA VAL A 117 -9.71 8.04 -7.36
C VAL A 117 -10.30 8.82 -8.54
N GLU A 118 -11.20 9.78 -8.27
CA GLU A 118 -11.75 10.65 -9.33
C GLU A 118 -10.67 11.54 -9.97
N ILE A 119 -9.77 12.12 -9.16
CA ILE A 119 -8.65 12.95 -9.64
C ILE A 119 -7.68 12.13 -10.50
N ALA A 120 -7.38 10.90 -10.10
CA ALA A 120 -6.48 10.02 -10.82
C ALA A 120 -7.12 9.38 -12.07
N ARG A 121 -8.41 9.60 -12.33
CA ARG A 121 -9.10 9.00 -13.48
C ARG A 121 -8.41 9.39 -14.79
N GLY A 122 -8.02 8.38 -15.57
CA GLY A 122 -7.30 8.56 -16.84
C GLY A 122 -5.78 8.55 -16.70
N SER A 123 -5.24 8.57 -15.48
CA SER A 123 -3.83 8.28 -15.22
C SER A 123 -3.55 6.78 -15.27
N ASN A 124 -2.31 6.42 -15.60
CA ASN A 124 -1.79 5.06 -15.47
C ASN A 124 -1.30 4.74 -14.04
N THR A 125 -1.18 5.76 -13.18
CA THR A 125 -0.76 5.63 -11.78
C THR A 125 -1.77 4.79 -10.98
N LYS A 126 -1.27 3.83 -10.21
CA LYS A 126 -2.10 3.05 -9.27
C LYS A 126 -2.25 3.77 -7.95
N LEU A 127 -3.42 3.63 -7.32
CA LEU A 127 -3.67 4.16 -5.99
C LEU A 127 -3.68 3.03 -4.96
N GLU A 128 -2.99 3.26 -3.85
CA GLU A 128 -2.93 2.36 -2.70
C GLU A 128 -3.40 3.10 -1.44
N SER A 129 -4.45 2.63 -0.77
CA SER A 129 -4.83 3.20 0.54
C SER A 129 -4.01 2.57 1.66
N SER A 130 -3.53 3.40 2.58
CA SER A 130 -2.76 2.99 3.75
C SER A 130 -3.19 3.78 4.98
N GLY A 131 -3.10 3.14 6.16
CA GLY A 131 -3.46 3.77 7.43
C GLY A 131 -4.95 3.64 7.75
N GLY A 132 -5.27 3.48 9.04
CA GLY A 132 -6.66 3.38 9.52
C GLY A 132 -7.51 2.21 9.01
N LEU A 133 -6.96 1.32 8.18
CA LEU A 133 -7.68 0.16 7.63
C LEU A 133 -8.00 -0.87 8.70
N LYS A 134 -9.24 -1.34 8.71
CA LYS A 134 -9.76 -2.39 9.58
C LYS A 134 -10.69 -3.30 8.77
N LEU A 135 -10.95 -4.52 9.25
CA LEU A 135 -11.87 -5.44 8.58
C LEU A 135 -13.27 -4.81 8.39
N GLU A 136 -13.72 -3.99 9.34
CA GLU A 136 -15.06 -3.39 9.29
C GLU A 136 -15.19 -2.27 8.26
N ASN A 137 -14.08 -1.65 7.84
CA ASN A 137 -14.09 -0.52 6.89
C ASN A 137 -13.45 -0.82 5.54
N VAL A 138 -12.69 -1.91 5.41
CA VAL A 138 -11.88 -2.18 4.21
C VAL A 138 -12.73 -2.31 2.96
N ALA A 139 -13.93 -2.90 3.06
CA ALA A 139 -14.86 -3.00 1.94
C ALA A 139 -15.28 -1.63 1.40
N ALA A 140 -15.45 -0.64 2.28
CA ALA A 140 -15.81 0.72 1.89
C ALA A 140 -14.65 1.43 1.19
N TYR A 141 -13.41 1.26 1.67
CA TYR A 141 -12.23 1.75 0.96
C TYR A 141 -12.08 1.06 -0.41
N ALA A 142 -12.25 -0.26 -0.48
CA ALA A 142 -12.18 -1.00 -1.73
C ALA A 142 -13.22 -0.51 -2.76
N ALA A 143 -14.44 -0.20 -2.30
CA ALA A 143 -15.52 0.32 -3.13
C ALA A 143 -15.26 1.74 -3.68
N THR A 144 -14.27 2.48 -3.16
CA THR A 144 -13.87 3.77 -3.75
C THR A 144 -13.21 3.61 -5.12
N GLY A 145 -12.65 2.43 -5.42
CA GLY A 145 -11.97 2.15 -6.68
C GLY A 145 -10.44 2.19 -6.62
N VAL A 146 -9.83 2.27 -5.43
CA VAL A 146 -8.38 2.10 -5.27
C VAL A 146 -7.91 0.72 -5.75
N ASN A 147 -6.66 0.64 -6.21
CA ASN A 147 -6.10 -0.61 -6.73
C ASN A 147 -5.61 -1.52 -5.60
N TYR A 148 -5.08 -0.93 -4.53
CA TYR A 148 -4.45 -1.66 -3.45
C TYR A 148 -4.85 -1.14 -2.07
N LEU A 149 -4.76 -2.03 -1.09
CA LEU A 149 -4.99 -1.75 0.32
C LEU A 149 -3.81 -2.31 1.12
N ALA A 150 -2.97 -1.43 1.66
CA ALA A 150 -1.76 -1.81 2.40
C ALA A 150 -2.08 -2.07 3.88
N VAL A 151 -2.06 -3.33 4.28
CA VAL A 151 -2.49 -3.74 5.63
C VAL A 151 -1.31 -4.26 6.44
N GLY A 152 -0.78 -3.41 7.32
CA GLY A 152 0.33 -3.77 8.21
C GLY A 152 -0.01 -4.93 9.15
N ALA A 153 -1.22 -4.93 9.69
CA ALA A 153 -1.69 -5.87 10.71
C ALA A 153 -1.64 -7.34 10.26
N LEU A 154 -1.57 -7.60 8.94
CA LEU A 154 -1.40 -8.93 8.39
C LEU A 154 -0.14 -9.63 8.89
N THR A 155 0.90 -8.86 9.20
CA THR A 155 2.22 -9.40 9.56
C THR A 155 2.60 -9.07 11.00
N HIS A 156 2.38 -7.84 11.49
CA HIS A 156 2.71 -7.49 12.88
C HIS A 156 1.65 -7.87 13.93
N SER A 157 0.45 -8.29 13.54
CA SER A 157 -0.66 -8.52 14.49
C SER A 157 -1.57 -9.70 14.13
N ALA A 158 -1.18 -10.56 13.19
CA ALA A 158 -2.01 -11.73 12.88
C ALA A 158 -2.02 -12.70 14.07
N PRO A 159 -3.20 -13.21 14.47
CA PRO A 159 -3.30 -14.19 15.54
C PRO A 159 -2.62 -15.51 15.17
N VAL A 160 -2.16 -16.23 16.19
CA VAL A 160 -1.66 -17.61 16.05
C VAL A 160 -2.82 -18.54 15.66
N LEU A 161 -2.55 -19.49 14.77
CA LEU A 161 -3.48 -20.58 14.51
C LEU A 161 -3.25 -21.65 15.58
N ASP A 162 -4.31 -22.04 16.28
CA ASP A 162 -4.25 -23.09 17.28
C ASP A 162 -3.99 -24.46 16.60
N ILE A 163 -2.83 -25.05 16.87
CA ILE A 163 -2.37 -26.30 16.29
C ILE A 163 -1.74 -27.14 17.40
N GLY A 164 -2.27 -28.35 17.60
CA GLY A 164 -1.73 -29.36 18.51
C GLY A 164 -1.06 -30.51 17.76
N LEU A 165 -0.25 -31.28 18.49
CA LEU A 165 0.29 -32.58 18.06
C LEU A 165 -0.23 -33.65 19.04
N ASP A 166 -1.11 -34.53 18.55
CA ASP A 166 -1.66 -35.65 19.32
C ASP A 166 -0.74 -36.88 19.19
N PHE A 167 -0.58 -37.63 20.29
CA PHE A 167 0.27 -38.83 20.40
C PHE A 167 -0.52 -40.05 20.86
#